data_AF-A0A926KTG2-F1
#
_entry.id   AF-A0A926KTG2-F1
#
_cell.length_a   1.000
_cell.length_b   1.000
_cell.length_c   1.000
_cell.angle_alpha   90.00
_cell.angle_beta   90.00
_cell.angle_gamma   90.00
#
_symmetry.space_group_name_H-M   'P 1'
#
loop_
_entity.id
_entity.type
_entity.pdbx_description
1 polymer ?
#
loop_
_entity_poly.entity_id
_entity_poly.type
_entity_poly.pdbx_seq_one_letter_code
_entity_poly.pdbx_strand_id
1 'polypeptide(L)'
;MNIYDENFKSLRQEEIFIQLPVILQDIILILDFDIELQMNGIIGFLENSTGNYIEETILSLDRINATKDFKIMNDIKVLLSLNGISTKKLREDVNNLSLYQVTNSSEIHDNQNVELLNKIATQADQLYLYRDNDSIFDNLFKYVEEKKMNLMKYLQ
;
A
#
# COMPACT_ATOMS: atom_id res chain seq x y z
N MET A 1 -22.17 12.14 -0.27
CA MET A 1 -21.74 10.98 0.55
C MET A 1 -20.51 11.42 1.33
N ASN A 2 -20.57 11.47 2.66
CA ASN A 2 -19.43 11.89 3.47
C ASN A 2 -18.65 10.65 3.88
N ILE A 3 -17.47 10.42 3.29
CA ILE A 3 -16.63 9.25 3.59
C ILE A 3 -16.08 9.25 5.03
N TYR A 4 -16.17 10.38 5.73
CA TYR A 4 -15.76 10.54 7.13
C TYR A 4 -16.91 10.32 8.13
N ASP A 5 -18.09 9.92 7.64
CA ASP A 5 -19.18 9.49 8.52
C ASP A 5 -18.72 8.25 9.32
N GLU A 6 -19.04 8.22 10.61
CA GLU A 6 -18.72 7.14 11.54
C GLU A 6 -19.15 5.76 10.99
N ASN A 7 -20.23 5.72 10.21
CA ASN A 7 -20.74 4.51 9.58
C ASN A 7 -19.78 3.89 8.54
N PHE A 8 -18.85 4.67 7.96
CA PHE A 8 -17.85 4.18 7.01
C PHE A 8 -16.49 3.88 7.66
N LYS A 9 -16.24 4.29 8.91
CA LYS A 9 -15.03 3.89 9.65
C LYS A 9 -14.96 2.37 9.84
N SER A 10 -16.11 1.72 10.00
CA SER A 10 -16.22 0.27 10.17
C SER A 10 -15.70 -0.50 8.94
N LEU A 11 -15.78 0.08 7.72
CA LEU A 11 -15.27 -0.56 6.50
C LEU A 11 -13.74 -0.76 6.51
N ARG A 12 -13.02 -0.01 7.35
CA ARG A 12 -11.57 -0.15 7.55
C ARG A 12 -11.22 -1.05 8.74
N GLN A 13 -12.20 -1.61 9.46
CA GLN A 13 -11.95 -2.67 10.42
C GLN A 13 -11.60 -3.95 9.66
N GLU A 14 -10.53 -4.62 10.08
CA GLU A 14 -9.98 -5.79 9.39
C GLU A 14 -11.05 -6.87 9.18
N GLU A 15 -11.90 -7.11 10.19
CA GLU A 15 -12.95 -8.11 10.15
C GLU A 15 -14.04 -7.82 9.10
N ILE A 16 -14.28 -6.53 8.82
CA ILE A 16 -15.26 -6.09 7.82
C ILE A 16 -14.61 -6.04 6.45
N PHE A 17 -13.38 -5.54 6.37
CA PHE A 17 -12.61 -5.44 5.14
C PHE A 17 -12.49 -6.78 4.42
N ILE A 18 -12.12 -7.86 5.15
CA ILE A 18 -11.99 -9.20 4.56
C ILE A 18 -13.30 -9.79 4.03
N GLN A 19 -14.45 -9.28 4.49
CA GLN A 19 -15.78 -9.71 4.04
C GLN A 19 -16.25 -8.95 2.79
N LEU A 20 -15.58 -7.85 2.42
CA LEU A 20 -15.94 -7.10 1.22
C LEU A 20 -15.70 -7.95 -0.03
N PRO A 21 -16.50 -7.76 -1.10
CA PRO A 21 -16.17 -8.28 -2.42
C PRO A 21 -14.73 -7.94 -2.82
N VAL A 22 -14.01 -8.89 -3.41
CA VAL A 22 -12.59 -8.71 -3.81
C VAL A 22 -12.37 -7.43 -4.61
N ILE A 23 -13.28 -7.08 -5.52
CA ILE A 23 -13.22 -5.84 -6.30
C ILE A 23 -13.23 -4.57 -5.43
N LEU A 24 -13.99 -4.55 -4.32
CA LEU A 24 -14.01 -3.42 -3.39
C LEU A 24 -12.75 -3.37 -2.53
N GLN A 25 -12.23 -4.54 -2.12
CA GLN A 25 -10.93 -4.63 -1.45
C GLN A 25 -9.83 -4.06 -2.36
N ASP A 26 -9.79 -4.47 -3.63
CA ASP A 26 -8.82 -3.99 -4.62
C ASP A 26 -8.88 -2.46 -4.78
N ILE A 27 -10.09 -1.89 -4.91
CA ILE A 27 -10.24 -0.44 -5.03
C ILE A 27 -9.69 0.28 -3.79
N ILE A 28 -10.03 -0.21 -2.59
CA ILE A 28 -9.57 0.40 -1.33
C ILE A 28 -8.05 0.31 -1.21
N LEU A 29 -7.47 -0.87 -1.46
CA LEU A 29 -6.03 -1.09 -1.35
C LEU A 29 -5.23 -0.24 -2.34
N ILE A 30 -5.71 -0.08 -3.57
CA ILE A 30 -5.04 0.73 -4.59
C ILE A 30 -5.15 2.23 -4.27
N LEU A 31 -6.29 2.68 -3.71
CA LEU A 31 -6.44 4.06 -3.24
C LEU A 31 -5.54 4.35 -2.04
N ASP A 32 -5.54 3.48 -1.03
CA ASP A 32 -4.69 3.65 0.15
C ASP A 32 -3.19 3.59 -0.25
N PHE A 33 -2.83 2.76 -1.23
CA PHE A 33 -1.49 2.74 -1.81
C PHE A 33 -1.11 4.06 -2.51
N ASP A 34 -1.96 4.59 -3.39
CA ASP A 34 -1.69 5.87 -4.08
C ASP A 34 -1.58 7.04 -3.10
N ILE A 35 -2.51 7.15 -2.16
CA ILE A 35 -2.52 8.21 -1.14
C ILE A 35 -1.23 8.17 -0.34
N GLU A 36 -0.85 6.99 0.14
CA GLU A 36 0.33 6.84 0.99
C GLU A 36 1.63 7.11 0.22
N LEU A 37 1.75 6.63 -1.02
CA LEU A 37 2.90 6.95 -1.86
C LEU A 37 3.02 8.45 -2.14
N GLN A 38 1.91 9.13 -2.43
CA GLN A 38 1.93 10.57 -2.66
C GLN A 38 2.27 11.37 -1.40
N MET A 39 1.78 10.93 -0.23
CA MET A 39 1.97 11.66 1.02
C MET A 39 3.34 11.40 1.66
N ASN A 40 3.74 10.13 1.73
CA ASN A 40 4.89 9.70 2.54
C ASN A 40 5.88 8.80 1.76
N GLY A 41 5.63 8.56 0.47
CA GLY A 41 6.45 7.68 -0.36
C GLY A 41 6.39 6.21 0.07
N ILE A 42 7.25 5.39 -0.54
CA ILE A 42 7.28 3.94 -0.25
C ILE A 42 7.68 3.64 1.19
N ILE A 43 8.55 4.46 1.79
CA ILE A 43 9.04 4.23 3.15
C ILE A 43 7.91 4.46 4.15
N GLY A 44 7.17 5.56 3.99
CA GLY A 44 5.95 5.79 4.77
C GLY A 44 4.93 4.68 4.59
N PHE A 45 4.73 4.18 3.37
CA PHE A 45 3.88 3.01 3.13
C PHE A 45 4.31 1.79 3.95
N LEU A 46 5.60 1.47 3.99
CA LEU A 46 6.11 0.31 4.72
C LEU A 46 6.05 0.48 6.25
N GLU A 47 6.21 1.70 6.74
CA GLU A 47 6.24 2.06 8.16
C GLU A 47 4.84 2.29 8.76
N ASN A 48 3.86 2.66 7.94
CA ASN A 48 2.49 2.95 8.39
C ASN A 48 1.59 1.71 8.41
N SER A 49 0.32 1.90 8.78
CA SER A 49 -0.67 0.82 8.79
C SER A 49 -0.94 0.20 7.42
N THR A 50 -0.70 0.95 6.36
CA THR A 50 -0.80 0.49 4.98
C THR A 50 0.17 -0.66 4.69
N GLY A 51 1.37 -0.65 5.29
CA GLY A 51 2.38 -1.70 5.16
C GLY A 51 1.96 -3.06 5.74
N ASN A 52 0.94 -3.12 6.59
CA ASN A 52 0.37 -4.39 7.04
C ASN A 52 -0.34 -5.14 5.90
N TYR A 53 -0.79 -4.42 4.88
CA TYR A 53 -1.52 -4.96 3.73
C TYR A 53 -0.65 -5.12 2.48
N ILE A 54 0.68 -5.14 2.63
CA ILE A 54 1.61 -5.19 1.50
C ILE A 54 1.33 -6.38 0.58
N GLU A 55 0.95 -7.54 1.11
CA GLU A 55 0.66 -8.73 0.31
C GLU A 55 -0.62 -8.55 -0.50
N GLU A 56 -1.67 -8.04 0.13
CA GLU A 56 -2.96 -7.77 -0.47
C GLU A 56 -2.87 -6.66 -1.53
N THR A 57 -2.06 -5.63 -1.28
CA THR A 57 -1.75 -4.58 -2.26
C THR A 57 -1.03 -5.16 -3.46
N ILE A 58 -0.02 -6.02 -3.28
CA ILE A 58 0.67 -6.71 -4.38
C ILE A 58 -0.31 -7.54 -5.21
N LEU A 59 -1.17 -8.33 -4.55
CA LEU A 59 -2.18 -9.13 -5.25
C LEU A 59 -3.22 -8.27 -5.98
N SER A 60 -3.53 -7.09 -5.45
CA SER A 60 -4.42 -6.13 -6.12
C SER A 60 -3.78 -5.55 -7.37
N LEU A 61 -2.48 -5.20 -7.30
CA LEU A 61 -1.70 -4.73 -8.46
C LEU A 61 -1.68 -5.77 -9.59
N ASP A 62 -1.53 -7.05 -9.24
CA ASP A 62 -1.61 -8.16 -10.20
C ASP A 62 -3.01 -8.25 -10.84
N ARG A 63 -4.07 -8.24 -10.01
CA ARG A 63 -5.47 -8.32 -10.50
C ARG A 63 -5.85 -7.18 -11.44
N ILE A 64 -5.37 -5.96 -11.20
CA ILE A 64 -5.63 -4.81 -12.08
C ILE A 64 -4.70 -4.75 -13.30
N ASN A 65 -3.82 -5.74 -13.47
CA ASN A 65 -2.78 -5.80 -14.51
C ASN A 65 -1.78 -4.62 -14.46
N ALA A 66 -1.52 -4.06 -13.28
CA ALA A 66 -0.45 -3.09 -13.06
C ALA A 66 0.90 -3.82 -12.94
N THR A 67 1.26 -4.55 -14.00
CA THR A 67 2.32 -5.58 -14.00
C THR A 67 3.70 -5.08 -13.58
N LYS A 68 4.06 -3.84 -13.94
CA LYS A 68 5.34 -3.23 -13.54
C LYS A 68 5.36 -2.97 -12.04
N ASP A 69 4.31 -2.34 -11.52
CA ASP A 69 4.19 -1.97 -10.10
C ASP A 69 4.05 -3.22 -9.22
N PHE A 70 3.30 -4.23 -9.68
CA PHE A 70 3.28 -5.57 -9.08
C PHE A 70 4.69 -6.14 -8.90
N LYS A 71 5.49 -6.12 -9.97
CA LYS A 71 6.85 -6.65 -9.93
C LYS A 71 7.73 -5.88 -8.95
N ILE A 72 7.70 -4.54 -9.01
CA ILE A 72 8.51 -3.68 -8.12
C ILE A 72 8.15 -3.93 -6.65
N MET A 73 6.84 -3.94 -6.33
CA MET A 73 6.39 -4.18 -4.96
C MET A 73 6.73 -5.60 -4.48
N ASN A 74 6.66 -6.60 -5.37
CA ASN A 74 7.09 -7.95 -5.04
C ASN A 74 8.61 -8.04 -4.81
N ASP A 75 9.42 -7.35 -5.61
CA ASP A 75 10.88 -7.28 -5.42
C ASP A 75 11.23 -6.59 -4.08
N ILE A 76 10.51 -5.53 -3.71
CA ILE A 76 10.64 -4.86 -2.39
C ILE A 76 10.28 -5.82 -1.25
N LYS A 77 9.16 -6.55 -1.36
CA LYS A 77 8.75 -7.56 -0.37
C LYS A 77 9.83 -8.64 -0.20
N VAL A 78 10.38 -9.15 -1.30
CA VAL A 78 11.46 -10.14 -1.28
C VAL A 78 12.71 -9.56 -0.60
N LEU A 79 13.07 -8.32 -0.92
CA LEU A 79 14.24 -7.66 -0.33
C LEU A 79 14.09 -7.48 1.19
N LEU A 80 12.91 -7.08 1.67
CA LEU A 80 12.60 -7.03 3.10
C LEU A 80 12.77 -8.41 3.76
N SER A 81 12.17 -9.44 3.16
CA SER A 81 12.23 -10.82 3.67
C SER A 81 13.65 -11.38 3.73
N LEU A 82 14.47 -11.15 2.70
CA LEU A 82 15.86 -11.59 2.65
C LEU A 82 16.74 -10.97 3.74
N ASN A 83 16.37 -9.78 4.22
CA ASN A 83 17.08 -9.08 5.29
C ASN A 83 16.41 -9.27 6.66
N GLY A 84 15.42 -10.16 6.76
CA GLY A 84 14.73 -10.46 8.03
C GLY A 84 13.88 -9.30 8.56
N ILE A 85 13.54 -8.33 7.72
CA ILE A 85 12.74 -7.16 8.09
C ILE A 85 11.28 -7.40 7.73
N SER A 86 10.39 -7.11 8.66
CA SER A 86 8.94 -7.07 8.43
C SER A 86 8.41 -5.65 8.52
N THR A 87 7.33 -5.34 7.81
CA THR A 87 6.63 -4.04 7.91
C THR A 87 6.11 -3.80 9.33
N LYS A 88 5.70 -4.87 10.04
CA LYS A 88 5.37 -4.80 11.46
C LYS A 88 6.52 -4.28 12.32
N LYS A 89 7.74 -4.77 12.09
CA LYS A 89 8.94 -4.32 12.82
C LYS A 89 9.26 -2.86 12.51
N LEU A 90 9.21 -2.45 11.24
CA LEU A 90 9.41 -1.05 10.84
C LEU A 90 8.42 -0.13 11.55
N ARG A 91 7.15 -0.52 11.57
CA ARG A 91 6.09 0.21 12.26
C ARG A 91 6.25 0.27 13.77
N GLU A 92 6.66 -0.82 14.41
CA GLU A 92 6.94 -0.84 15.85
C GLU A 92 8.02 0.19 16.21
N ASP A 93 9.06 0.31 15.38
CA ASP A 93 10.12 1.31 15.59
C ASP A 93 9.57 2.74 15.49
N VAL A 94 8.70 3.03 14.52
CA VAL A 94 8.00 4.34 14.42
C VAL A 94 7.08 4.59 15.62
N ASN A 95 6.31 3.59 16.06
CA ASN A 95 5.39 3.74 17.20
C ASN A 95 6.10 3.94 18.55
N ASN A 96 7.39 3.59 18.66
CA ASN A 96 8.19 3.81 19.86
C ASN A 96 8.67 5.27 20.01
N LEU A 97 8.40 6.12 19.02
CA LEU A 97 8.70 7.55 19.08
C LEU A 97 7.74 8.28 20.00
N SER A 98 8.22 9.36 20.62
CA SER A 98 7.32 10.23 21.41
C SER A 98 6.40 11.05 20.50
N LEU A 99 5.18 11.35 20.98
CA LEU A 99 4.05 11.94 20.22
C LEU A 99 4.37 13.26 19.46
N TYR A 100 5.47 13.93 19.80
CA TYR A 100 5.90 15.21 19.19
C TYR A 100 7.32 15.16 18.62
N GLN A 101 7.91 13.96 18.53
CA GLN A 101 9.24 13.79 17.99
C GLN A 101 9.20 13.87 16.47
N VAL A 102 9.74 14.96 15.93
CA VAL A 102 10.07 15.04 14.51
C VAL A 102 11.32 14.24 14.28
N THR A 103 11.23 13.21 13.44
CA THR A 103 12.35 12.35 13.08
C THR A 103 12.15 11.82 11.66
N ASN A 104 13.16 11.17 11.10
CA ASN A 104 13.09 10.53 9.79
C ASN A 104 13.44 9.04 9.90
N SER A 105 13.09 8.25 8.89
CA SER A 105 13.37 6.81 8.85
C SER A 105 14.84 6.45 9.17
N SER A 106 15.80 7.29 8.73
CA SER A 106 17.22 7.08 9.01
C SER A 106 17.66 7.30 10.47
N GLU A 107 16.85 7.99 11.26
CA GLU A 107 17.06 8.21 12.70
C GLU A 107 16.32 7.17 13.56
N ILE A 108 15.33 6.48 12.99
CA ILE A 108 14.49 5.48 13.66
C ILE A 108 15.15 4.10 13.63
N HIS A 109 15.76 3.74 12.50
CA HIS A 109 16.29 2.40 12.28
C HIS A 109 17.82 2.35 12.36
N ASP A 110 18.36 1.15 12.63
CA ASP A 110 19.81 0.94 12.62
C ASP A 110 20.43 1.11 11.22
N ASN A 111 21.75 1.30 11.16
CA ASN A 111 22.45 1.58 9.89
C ASN A 111 22.21 0.53 8.79
N GLN A 112 22.02 -0.75 9.16
CA GLN A 112 21.76 -1.82 8.18
C GLN A 112 20.38 -1.66 7.56
N ASN A 113 19.38 -1.33 8.38
CA ASN A 113 18.03 -1.03 7.92
C ASN A 113 17.99 0.24 7.08
N VAL A 114 18.74 1.29 7.44
CA VAL A 114 18.82 2.53 6.65
C VAL A 114 19.37 2.27 5.24
N GLU A 115 20.46 1.50 5.10
CA GLU A 115 20.99 1.13 3.79
C GLU A 115 19.97 0.32 2.97
N LEU A 116 19.22 -0.57 3.61
CA LEU A 116 18.16 -1.32 2.95
C LEU A 116 17.03 -0.40 2.49
N LEU A 117 16.54 0.48 3.35
CA LEU A 117 15.44 1.40 3.05
C LEU A 117 15.82 2.37 1.93
N ASN A 118 17.07 2.81 1.86
CA ASN A 118 17.57 3.58 0.71
C ASN A 118 17.53 2.78 -0.61
N LYS A 119 17.90 1.49 -0.58
CA LYS A 119 17.79 0.62 -1.77
C LYS A 119 16.33 0.44 -2.19
N ILE A 120 15.42 0.28 -1.23
CA ILE A 120 13.98 0.20 -1.48
C ILE A 120 13.46 1.49 -2.10
N ALA A 121 13.85 2.65 -1.57
CA ALA A 121 13.46 3.95 -2.13
C ALA A 121 13.91 4.08 -3.59
N THR A 122 15.16 3.72 -3.91
CA THR A 122 15.67 3.73 -5.29
C THR A 122 14.92 2.76 -6.21
N GLN A 123 14.49 1.60 -5.71
CA GLN A 123 13.65 0.68 -6.50
C GLN A 123 12.24 1.26 -6.72
N ALA A 124 11.68 1.93 -5.71
CA ALA A 124 10.36 2.52 -5.76
C ALA A 124 10.26 3.75 -6.68
N ASP A 125 11.38 4.40 -7.01
CA ASP A 125 11.45 5.44 -8.05
C ASP A 125 11.03 4.92 -9.45
N GLN A 126 10.80 3.62 -9.61
CA GLN A 126 10.28 2.99 -10.83
C GLN A 126 8.76 2.77 -10.80
N LEU A 127 8.09 3.04 -9.67
CA LEU A 127 6.63 2.95 -9.55
C LEU A 127 5.93 3.98 -10.43
N TYR A 128 4.67 3.72 -10.77
CA TYR A 128 3.86 4.55 -11.67
C TYR A 128 3.92 6.05 -11.32
N LEU A 129 3.98 6.40 -10.02
CA LEU A 129 4.03 7.78 -9.53
C LEU A 129 5.18 8.59 -10.15
N TYR A 130 6.28 7.93 -10.52
CA TYR A 130 7.49 8.55 -11.06
C TYR A 130 7.72 8.23 -12.55
N ARG A 131 6.79 7.52 -13.20
CA ARG A 131 6.86 7.20 -14.63
C ARG A 131 6.01 8.17 -15.44
N ASP A 132 6.58 8.73 -16.50
CA ASP A 132 5.82 9.57 -17.43
C ASP A 132 4.71 8.77 -18.13
N ASN A 133 3.49 9.34 -18.17
CA ASN A 133 2.31 8.79 -18.83
C ASN A 133 1.87 7.40 -18.33
N ASP A 134 2.15 7.05 -17.08
CA ASP A 134 1.65 5.84 -16.45
C ASP A 134 0.64 6.19 -15.34
N SER A 135 -0.46 5.45 -15.27
CA SER A 135 -1.55 5.72 -14.34
C SER A 135 -2.08 4.41 -13.80
N ILE A 136 -1.85 4.16 -12.52
CA ILE A 136 -2.43 2.99 -11.82
C ILE A 136 -3.97 3.00 -11.87
N PHE A 137 -4.57 4.20 -11.99
CA PHE A 137 -6.01 4.36 -12.09
C PHE A 137 -6.57 3.93 -13.44
N ASP A 138 -5.81 4.02 -14.53
CA ASP A 138 -6.26 3.53 -15.84
C ASP A 138 -6.43 2.00 -15.80
N ASN A 139 -5.49 1.32 -15.15
CA ASN A 139 -5.56 -0.10 -14.83
C ASN A 139 -6.76 -0.43 -13.94
N LEU A 140 -6.94 0.32 -12.84
CA LEU A 140 -8.04 0.11 -11.90
C LEU A 140 -9.41 0.32 -12.57
N PHE A 141 -9.59 1.38 -13.35
CA PHE A 141 -10.84 1.67 -14.04
C PHE A 141 -11.20 0.57 -15.05
N LYS A 142 -10.22 0.10 -15.83
CA LYS A 142 -10.43 -1.02 -16.75
C LYS A 142 -10.87 -2.28 -16.00
N TYR A 143 -10.19 -2.62 -14.92
CA TYR A 143 -10.53 -3.77 -14.07
C TYR A 143 -11.95 -3.65 -13.49
N VAL A 144 -12.32 -2.49 -12.97
CA VAL A 144 -13.64 -2.26 -12.39
C VAL A 144 -14.74 -2.37 -13.44
N GLU A 145 -14.55 -1.81 -14.64
CA GLU A 145 -15.55 -1.90 -15.71
C GLU A 145 -15.74 -3.36 -16.17
N GLU A 146 -14.66 -4.14 -16.30
CA GLU A 146 -14.72 -5.57 -16.62
C GLU A 146 -15.48 -6.40 -15.56
N LYS A 147 -15.46 -5.96 -14.29
CA LYS A 147 -16.07 -6.66 -13.16
C LYS A 147 -17.38 -6.03 -12.68
N LYS A 148 -17.83 -4.94 -13.29
CA LYS A 148 -19.00 -4.15 -12.89
C LYS A 148 -20.28 -4.96 -12.70
N MET A 149 -20.54 -5.92 -13.59
CA MET A 149 -21.71 -6.81 -13.49
C MET A 149 -21.67 -7.68 -12.22
N ASN A 150 -20.49 -8.02 -11.72
CA ASN A 150 -20.35 -8.71 -10.45
C ASN A 150 -20.52 -7.78 -9.26
N LEU A 151 -20.09 -6.51 -9.38
CA LEU A 151 -20.31 -5.49 -8.35
C LEU A 151 -21.81 -5.23 -8.14
N MET A 152 -22.58 -5.16 -9.24
CA MET A 152 -24.03 -4.91 -9.18
C MET A 152 -24.82 -5.97 -8.41
N LYS A 153 -24.28 -7.20 -8.27
CA LYS A 153 -24.92 -8.27 -7.47
C LYS A 153 -24.93 -7.98 -5.96
N TYR A 154 -24.08 -7.06 -5.50
CA TYR A 154 -23.99 -6.67 -4.09
C TYR A 154 -24.80 -5.39 -3.78
N LEU A 155 -25.46 -4.81 -4.77
CA LEU A 155 -26.28 -3.59 -4.65
C LEU A 155 -27.79 -3.88 -4.77
N GLN A 156 -28.18 -5.16 -4.83
CA GLN A 156 -29.56 -5.65 -4.88
C GLN A 156 -29.94 -6.30 -3.56
#